data_AF-A0A1G2PG15-F1
#
_entry.id   AF-A0A1G2PG15-F1
#
_cell.length_a   1.000
_cell.length_b   1.000
_cell.length_c   1.000
_cell.angle_alpha   90.00
_cell.angle_beta   90.00
_cell.angle_gamma   90.00
#
_symmetry.space_group_name_H-M   'P 1'
#
loop_
_entity.id
_entity.type
_entity.pdbx_description
1 polymer ?
#
loop_
_entity_poly.entity_id
_entity_poly.type
_entity_poly.pdbx_seq_one_letter_code
_entity_poly.pdbx_strand_id
1 'polypeptide(L)'
;MKFLKDNIFITLLGLLAMIFLVGGGFLFWSEGHRGKELLLEADKQKIQAQHLRKEQEKTNKDVLGENAQQLAWLEVGIKITAPLSGANIYSPLEIEGEAKGSWYFEGIFAVRLLDAEGSELDLTHAIAQSHWMSEDFVPFKATMEFPAQPSGSYGYLVFNNDNPSGLPSNSKEIRLPIKFK
;
A
#
# COMPACT_ATOMS: atom_id res chain seq x y z
N MET A 1 -2.50 43.00 -87.19
CA MET A 1 -2.08 42.10 -86.09
C MET A 1 -2.74 42.48 -84.76
N LYS A 2 -4.08 42.62 -84.77
CA LYS A 2 -4.89 43.18 -83.67
C LYS A 2 -5.84 42.15 -83.04
N PHE A 3 -5.95 40.96 -83.62
CA PHE A 3 -6.90 39.91 -83.20
C PHE A 3 -6.30 38.82 -82.28
N LEU A 4 -4.96 38.79 -82.09
CA LEU A 4 -4.34 37.78 -81.21
C LEU A 4 -4.27 38.22 -79.73
N LYS A 5 -4.39 39.51 -79.43
CA LYS A 5 -4.20 40.05 -78.07
C LYS A 5 -5.42 39.92 -77.16
N ASP A 6 -6.62 39.90 -77.71
CA ASP A 6 -7.84 40.00 -76.89
C ASP A 6 -8.26 38.66 -76.26
N ASN A 7 -8.02 37.52 -76.93
CA ASN A 7 -8.27 36.19 -76.36
C ASN A 7 -7.27 35.82 -75.27
N ILE A 8 -6.02 36.27 -75.39
CA ILE A 8 -4.95 35.99 -74.41
C ILE A 8 -5.30 36.62 -73.05
N PHE A 9 -5.87 37.83 -73.06
CA PHE A 9 -6.23 38.55 -71.84
C PHE A 9 -7.34 37.86 -71.05
N ILE A 10 -8.38 37.36 -71.74
CA ILE A 10 -9.50 36.64 -71.11
C ILE A 10 -9.02 35.29 -70.55
N THR A 11 -8.14 34.57 -71.27
CA THR A 11 -7.58 33.31 -70.76
C THR A 11 -6.68 33.51 -69.55
N LEU A 12 -5.86 34.57 -69.51
CA LEU A 12 -5.02 34.92 -68.36
C LEU A 12 -5.85 35.27 -67.13
N LEU A 13 -6.94 36.01 -67.31
CA LEU A 13 -7.83 36.39 -66.22
C LEU A 13 -8.54 35.16 -65.62
N GLY A 14 -9.01 34.23 -66.46
CA GLY A 14 -9.62 32.98 -66.03
C GLY A 14 -8.65 32.06 -65.28
N LEU A 15 -7.40 31.96 -65.74
CA LEU A 15 -6.34 31.17 -65.09
C LEU A 15 -5.97 31.77 -63.72
N LEU A 16 -5.91 33.10 -63.62
CA LEU A 16 -5.64 33.80 -62.37
C LEU A 16 -6.76 33.60 -61.34
N ALA A 17 -8.03 33.66 -61.77
CA ALA A 17 -9.18 33.40 -60.89
C ALA A 17 -9.20 31.94 -60.37
N MET A 18 -8.81 30.97 -61.21
CA MET A 18 -8.73 29.57 -60.80
C MET A 18 -7.61 29.34 -59.77
N ILE A 19 -6.46 30.01 -59.92
CA ILE A 19 -5.37 29.97 -58.94
C ILE A 19 -5.82 30.55 -57.59
N PHE A 20 -6.59 31.64 -57.59
CA PHE A 20 -7.12 32.22 -56.34
C PHE A 20 -8.18 31.31 -55.68
N LEU A 21 -9.03 30.62 -56.43
CA LEU A 21 -10.01 29.69 -55.87
C LEU A 21 -9.34 28.43 -55.30
N VAL A 22 -8.36 27.87 -56.01
CA VAL A 22 -7.61 26.69 -55.54
C VAL A 22 -6.70 27.06 -54.36
N GLY A 23 -6.00 28.20 -54.43
CA GLY A 23 -5.14 28.69 -53.37
C GLY A 23 -5.91 29.12 -52.12
N GLY A 24 -7.01 29.86 -52.28
CA GLY A 24 -7.89 30.25 -51.17
C GLY A 24 -8.55 29.06 -50.49
N GLY A 25 -9.02 28.08 -51.28
CA GLY A 25 -9.52 26.81 -50.76
C GLY A 25 -8.46 26.00 -50.02
N PHE A 26 -7.22 25.96 -50.53
CA PHE A 26 -6.10 25.27 -49.89
C PHE A 26 -5.66 25.93 -48.57
N LEU A 27 -5.60 27.26 -48.51
CA LEU A 27 -5.28 27.99 -47.28
C LEU A 27 -6.35 27.77 -46.20
N PHE A 28 -7.63 27.92 -46.57
CA PHE A 28 -8.76 27.69 -45.66
C PHE A 28 -8.85 26.22 -45.20
N TRP A 29 -8.59 25.26 -46.10
CA TRP A 29 -8.53 23.84 -45.77
C TRP A 29 -7.36 23.51 -44.84
N SER A 30 -6.20 24.17 -45.01
CA SER A 30 -5.02 23.94 -44.16
C SER A 30 -5.20 24.45 -42.73
N GLU A 31 -6.01 25.49 -42.52
CA GLU A 31 -6.30 26.05 -41.20
C GLU A 31 -7.27 25.17 -40.39
N GLY A 32 -8.25 24.54 -41.05
CA GLY A 32 -9.21 23.65 -40.39
C GLY A 32 -8.63 22.33 -39.87
N HIS A 33 -7.57 21.80 -40.50
CA HIS A 33 -6.93 20.54 -40.07
C HIS A 33 -5.97 20.72 -38.89
N ARG A 34 -5.20 21.82 -38.86
CA ARG A 34 -4.24 22.10 -37.78
C ARG A 34 -4.92 22.24 -36.42
N GLY A 35 -6.12 22.84 -36.36
CA GLY A 35 -6.85 23.00 -35.09
C GLY A 35 -7.25 21.67 -34.44
N LYS A 36 -7.58 20.64 -35.22
CA LYS A 36 -8.01 19.33 -34.70
C LYS A 36 -6.84 18.51 -34.15
N GLU A 37 -5.69 18.60 -34.79
CA GLU A 37 -4.46 17.91 -34.35
C GLU A 37 -3.97 18.47 -33.01
N LEU A 38 -3.98 19.80 -32.85
CA LEU A 38 -3.63 20.47 -31.60
C LEU A 38 -4.57 20.09 -30.44
N LEU A 39 -5.87 19.98 -30.70
CA LEU A 39 -6.85 19.54 -29.68
C LEU A 39 -6.63 18.07 -29.28
N LEU A 40 -6.35 17.21 -30.25
CA LEU A 40 -6.07 15.80 -30.01
C LEU A 40 -4.79 15.60 -29.19
N GLU A 41 -3.74 16.38 -29.47
CA GLU A 41 -2.50 16.36 -28.70
C GLU A 41 -2.70 16.87 -27.28
N ALA A 42 -3.44 17.96 -27.10
CA ALA A 42 -3.74 18.50 -25.78
C ALA A 42 -4.54 17.51 -24.92
N ASP A 43 -5.51 16.81 -25.50
CA ASP A 43 -6.29 15.80 -24.79
C ASP A 43 -5.47 14.55 -24.46
N LYS A 44 -4.59 14.10 -25.37
CA LYS A 44 -3.63 13.02 -25.09
C LYS A 44 -2.71 13.37 -23.92
N GLN A 45 -2.20 14.60 -23.88
CA GLN A 45 -1.36 15.08 -22.77
C GLN A 45 -2.12 15.14 -21.45
N LYS A 46 -3.37 15.61 -21.45
CA LYS A 46 -4.22 15.64 -20.25
C LYS A 46 -4.50 14.23 -19.73
N ILE A 47 -4.84 13.29 -20.62
CA ILE A 47 -5.10 11.89 -20.27
C ILE A 47 -3.82 11.27 -19.69
N GLN A 48 -2.67 11.46 -20.34
CA GLN A 48 -1.38 10.96 -19.85
C GLN A 48 -1.03 11.55 -18.48
N ALA A 49 -1.21 12.86 -18.28
CA ALA A 49 -0.98 13.50 -16.98
C ALA A 49 -1.94 12.99 -15.90
N GLN A 50 -3.19 12.69 -16.24
CA GLN A 50 -4.14 12.07 -15.32
C GLN A 50 -3.74 10.64 -14.94
N HIS A 51 -3.27 9.84 -15.91
CA HIS A 51 -2.77 8.50 -15.63
C HIS A 51 -1.55 8.52 -14.71
N LEU A 52 -0.56 9.37 -15.02
CA LEU A 52 0.64 9.54 -14.19
C LEU A 52 0.28 10.00 -12.77
N ARG A 53 -0.65 10.95 -12.62
CA ARG A 53 -1.13 11.40 -11.31
C ARG A 53 -1.78 10.27 -10.51
N LYS A 54 -2.64 9.47 -11.14
CA LYS A 54 -3.30 8.34 -10.49
C LYS A 54 -2.30 7.26 -10.07
N GLU A 55 -1.31 7.00 -10.92
CA GLU A 55 -0.24 6.04 -10.61
C GLU A 55 0.64 6.55 -9.46
N GLN A 56 1.05 7.81 -9.48
CA GLN A 56 1.77 8.45 -8.37
C GLN A 56 0.97 8.43 -7.08
N GLU A 57 -0.33 8.73 -7.11
CA GLU A 57 -1.18 8.69 -5.92
C GLU A 57 -1.33 7.28 -5.34
N LYS A 58 -1.43 6.27 -6.23
CA LYS A 58 -1.47 4.86 -5.82
C LYS A 58 -0.15 4.44 -5.16
N THR A 59 0.99 4.71 -5.80
CA THR A 59 2.31 4.41 -5.24
C THR A 59 2.52 5.11 -3.90
N ASN A 60 2.10 6.38 -3.76
CA ASN A 60 2.29 7.12 -2.51
C ASN A 60 1.42 6.55 -1.37
N LYS A 61 0.20 6.09 -1.67
CA LYS A 61 -0.65 5.40 -0.68
C LYS A 61 -0.07 4.05 -0.24
N ASP A 62 0.45 3.27 -1.18
CA ASP A 62 1.05 1.97 -0.88
C ASP A 62 2.31 2.14 0.01
N VAL A 63 3.19 3.08 -0.34
CA VAL A 63 4.40 3.42 0.45
C VAL A 63 4.05 3.95 1.85
N LEU A 64 3.01 4.79 1.97
CA LEU A 64 2.56 5.27 3.28
C LEU A 64 1.99 4.14 4.15
N GLY A 65 1.28 3.18 3.56
CA GLY A 65 0.75 2.01 4.26
C GLY A 65 1.85 1.13 4.83
N GLU A 66 2.78 0.68 3.98
CA GLU A 66 3.89 -0.20 4.40
C GLU A 66 4.76 0.45 5.48
N ASN A 67 5.09 1.74 5.32
CA ASN A 67 5.85 2.49 6.31
C ASN A 67 5.07 2.66 7.62
N ALA A 68 3.77 2.91 7.58
CA ALA A 68 2.96 3.06 8.79
C ALA A 68 2.90 1.75 9.60
N GLN A 69 2.74 0.60 8.94
CA GLN A 69 2.85 -0.70 9.61
C GLN A 69 4.24 -0.89 10.23
N GLN A 70 5.31 -0.62 9.48
CA GLN A 70 6.68 -0.81 9.97
C GLN A 70 7.00 0.11 11.17
N LEU A 71 6.53 1.35 11.14
CA LEU A 71 6.64 2.31 12.23
C LEU A 71 5.85 1.87 13.47
N ALA A 72 4.64 1.31 13.29
CA ALA A 72 3.85 0.82 14.41
C ALA A 72 4.56 -0.30 15.20
N TRP A 73 5.21 -1.25 14.50
CA TRP A 73 6.01 -2.30 15.17
C TRP A 73 7.25 -1.73 15.88
N LEU A 74 7.88 -0.70 15.31
CA LEU A 74 9.03 -0.02 15.91
C LEU A 74 8.67 0.73 17.20
N GLU A 75 7.50 1.38 17.23
CA GLU A 75 6.98 2.11 18.40
C GLU A 75 6.61 1.16 19.54
N VAL A 76 5.95 0.03 19.23
CA VAL A 76 5.54 -0.92 20.26
C VAL A 76 6.74 -1.76 20.75
N GLY A 77 7.67 -2.10 19.85
CA GLY A 77 8.92 -2.79 20.18
C GLY A 77 8.80 -4.31 20.25
N ILE A 78 7.82 -4.89 19.56
CA ILE A 78 7.66 -6.34 19.39
C ILE A 78 7.16 -6.63 17.98
N LYS A 79 7.56 -7.78 17.43
CA LYS A 79 7.13 -8.30 16.14
C LYS A 79 6.89 -9.81 16.28
N ILE A 80 5.70 -10.25 15.91
CA ILE A 80 5.30 -11.66 15.99
C ILE A 80 5.48 -12.28 14.61
N THR A 81 6.22 -13.38 14.52
CA THR A 81 6.48 -14.11 13.28
C THR A 81 5.60 -15.35 13.14
N ALA A 82 5.26 -15.99 14.26
CA ALA A 82 4.32 -17.12 14.28
C ALA A 82 3.50 -17.11 15.59
N PRO A 83 2.18 -17.37 15.53
CA PRO A 83 1.36 -17.41 14.32
C PRO A 83 1.18 -16.01 13.69
N LEU A 84 0.73 -15.96 12.44
CA LEU A 84 0.32 -14.70 11.81
C LEU A 84 -1.09 -14.29 12.27
N SER A 85 -1.40 -12.99 12.15
CA SER A 85 -2.73 -12.46 12.45
C SER A 85 -3.80 -13.18 11.62
N GLY A 86 -4.84 -13.68 12.29
CA GLY A 86 -5.94 -14.45 11.71
C GLY A 86 -5.61 -15.91 11.38
N ALA A 87 -4.44 -16.42 11.77
CA ALA A 87 -4.05 -17.79 11.48
C ALA A 87 -4.94 -18.81 12.20
N ASN A 88 -5.05 -19.98 11.57
CA ASN A 88 -5.63 -21.16 12.18
C ASN A 88 -4.61 -21.79 13.15
N ILE A 89 -4.99 -22.01 14.41
CA ILE A 89 -4.11 -22.56 15.44
C ILE A 89 -4.58 -23.94 15.93
N TYR A 90 -3.60 -24.75 16.33
CA TYR A 90 -3.79 -26.09 16.89
C TYR A 90 -2.99 -26.19 18.21
N SER A 91 -3.39 -27.10 19.08
CA SER A 91 -2.64 -27.42 20.30
C SER A 91 -1.71 -28.62 20.05
N PRO A 92 -0.42 -28.57 20.44
CA PRO A 92 0.30 -27.42 20.99
C PRO A 92 0.55 -26.34 19.93
N LEU A 93 0.57 -25.08 20.37
CA LEU A 93 0.86 -23.92 19.54
C LEU A 93 2.28 -23.42 19.81
N GLU A 94 3.07 -23.35 18.75
CA GLU A 94 4.37 -22.69 18.73
C GLU A 94 4.19 -21.19 18.44
N ILE A 95 4.82 -20.36 19.27
CA ILE A 95 4.76 -18.91 19.22
C ILE A 95 6.19 -18.40 19.08
N GLU A 96 6.45 -17.62 18.03
CA GLU A 96 7.76 -17.07 17.73
C GLU A 96 7.66 -15.60 17.33
N GLY A 97 8.74 -14.87 17.61
CA GLY A 97 8.87 -13.49 17.22
C GLY A 97 10.15 -12.89 17.77
N GLU A 98 10.16 -11.57 17.80
CA GLU A 98 11.28 -10.78 18.29
C GLU A 98 10.75 -9.56 19.06
N ALA A 99 11.35 -9.25 20.21
CA ALA A 99 10.97 -8.09 21.01
C ALA A 99 12.21 -7.33 21.50
N LYS A 100 12.07 -6.04 21.79
CA LYS A 100 13.13 -5.23 22.41
C LYS A 100 13.25 -5.55 23.90
N GLY A 101 14.39 -5.23 24.52
CA GLY A 101 14.62 -5.46 25.94
C GLY A 101 13.55 -4.92 26.90
N SER A 102 12.85 -3.84 26.51
CA SER A 102 11.73 -3.29 27.29
C SER A 102 10.53 -4.23 27.45
N TRP A 103 10.46 -5.30 26.64
CA TRP A 103 9.41 -6.31 26.74
C TRP A 103 9.69 -7.36 27.80
N TYR A 104 10.96 -7.62 28.09
CA TYR A 104 11.38 -8.70 28.96
C TYR A 104 11.66 -8.21 30.38
N PHE A 105 11.42 -9.09 31.34
CA PHE A 105 12.06 -9.06 32.64
C PHE A 105 12.61 -10.46 32.91
N GLU A 106 13.86 -10.54 33.36
CA GLU A 106 14.58 -11.82 33.53
C GLU A 106 14.59 -12.70 32.25
N GLY A 107 14.45 -12.08 31.08
CA GLY A 107 14.46 -12.77 29.78
C GLY A 107 13.14 -13.43 29.40
N ILE A 108 12.05 -13.15 30.12
CA ILE A 108 10.71 -13.66 29.82
C ILE A 108 9.65 -12.56 29.79
N PHE A 109 8.49 -12.87 29.20
CA PHE A 109 7.26 -12.09 29.32
C PHE A 109 6.03 -12.97 29.06
N ALA A 110 4.84 -12.53 29.49
CA ALA A 110 3.62 -13.34 29.43
C ALA A 110 2.95 -13.31 28.05
N VAL A 111 2.47 -14.48 27.62
CA VAL A 111 1.58 -14.64 26.46
C VAL A 111 0.34 -15.40 26.90
N ARG A 112 -0.82 -14.77 26.73
CA ARG A 112 -2.13 -15.30 27.14
C ARG A 112 -2.95 -15.67 25.93
N LEU A 113 -3.72 -16.74 26.01
CA LEU A 113 -4.68 -17.13 25.01
C LEU A 113 -6.09 -16.91 25.53
N LEU A 114 -6.85 -16.09 24.83
CA LEU A 114 -8.24 -15.78 25.15
C LEU A 114 -9.18 -16.37 24.09
N ASP A 115 -10.37 -16.81 24.51
CA ASP A 115 -11.47 -17.13 23.62
C ASP A 115 -12.19 -15.88 23.08
N ALA A 116 -13.30 -16.06 22.36
CA ALA A 116 -14.07 -14.96 21.77
C ALA A 116 -14.75 -14.08 22.83
N GLU A 117 -15.08 -14.67 23.97
CA GLU A 117 -15.73 -14.05 25.12
C GLU A 117 -14.72 -13.33 26.03
N GLY A 118 -13.42 -13.52 25.79
CA GLY A 118 -12.33 -12.93 26.55
C GLY A 118 -11.92 -13.74 27.79
N SER A 119 -12.39 -14.99 27.92
CA SER A 119 -11.94 -15.91 28.96
C SER A 119 -10.55 -16.42 28.64
N GLU A 120 -9.69 -16.48 29.67
CA GLU A 120 -8.33 -17.02 29.53
C GLU A 120 -8.38 -18.55 29.46
N LEU A 121 -7.87 -19.09 28.36
CA LEU A 121 -7.76 -20.53 28.12
C LEU A 121 -6.41 -21.08 28.58
N ASP A 122 -5.35 -20.30 28.42
CA ASP A 122 -4.00 -20.65 28.87
C ASP A 122 -3.11 -19.40 29.02
N LEU A 123 -2.04 -19.53 29.81
CA LEU A 123 -0.99 -18.55 30.01
C LEU A 123 0.37 -19.24 29.96
N THR A 124 1.23 -18.79 29.05
CA THR A 124 2.63 -19.26 28.93
C THR A 124 3.59 -18.08 28.97
N HIS A 125 4.90 -18.38 29.00
CA HIS A 125 5.96 -17.39 28.99
C HIS A 125 6.77 -17.50 27.70
N ALA A 126 6.89 -16.37 26.98
CA ALA A 126 7.83 -16.24 25.88
C ALA A 126 9.23 -16.03 26.43
N ILE A 127 10.17 -16.88 26.02
CA ILE A 127 11.54 -16.91 26.51
C ILE A 127 12.46 -16.32 25.46
N ALA A 128 13.28 -15.34 25.84
CA ALA A 128 14.34 -14.79 25.00
C ALA A 128 15.34 -15.86 24.58
N GLN A 129 15.74 -15.85 23.31
CA GLN A 129 16.68 -16.83 22.74
C GLN A 129 18.13 -16.34 22.74
N SER A 130 18.36 -15.11 23.20
CA SER A 130 19.69 -14.51 23.34
C SER A 130 19.68 -13.45 24.45
N HIS A 131 20.73 -12.63 24.53
CA HIS A 131 20.85 -11.58 25.54
C HIS A 131 19.71 -10.54 25.39
N TRP A 132 18.82 -10.51 26.36
CA TRP A 132 17.56 -9.76 26.29
C TRP A 132 17.67 -8.27 26.66
N MET A 133 18.70 -7.87 27.41
CA MET A 133 18.91 -6.46 27.78
C MET A 133 19.53 -5.66 26.61
N SER A 134 18.80 -5.60 25.50
CA SER A 134 19.23 -4.93 24.26
C SER A 134 18.21 -3.91 23.78
N GLU A 135 18.69 -2.85 23.10
CA GLU A 135 17.85 -1.91 22.35
C GLU A 135 17.37 -2.51 21.01
N ASP A 136 18.10 -3.52 20.52
CA ASP A 136 17.78 -4.29 19.33
C ASP A 136 16.69 -5.33 19.60
N PHE A 137 16.11 -5.85 18.53
CA PHE A 137 15.16 -6.94 18.57
C PHE A 137 15.85 -8.26 18.94
N VAL A 138 15.30 -8.91 19.96
CA VAL A 138 15.78 -10.19 20.52
C VAL A 138 14.74 -11.26 20.20
N PRO A 139 15.10 -12.39 19.59
CA PRO A 139 14.14 -13.45 19.29
C PRO A 139 13.57 -14.06 20.57
N PHE A 140 12.30 -14.45 20.54
CA PHE A 140 11.65 -15.23 21.60
C PHE A 140 10.95 -16.47 21.05
N LYS A 141 10.74 -17.45 21.94
CA LYS A 141 9.89 -18.62 21.68
C LYS A 141 9.00 -18.93 22.88
N ALA A 142 7.81 -19.45 22.60
CA ALA A 142 6.91 -20.05 23.57
C ALA A 142 6.18 -21.23 22.94
N THR A 143 5.87 -22.22 23.75
CA THR A 143 4.94 -23.30 23.40
C THR A 143 3.76 -23.23 24.36
N MET A 144 2.56 -23.44 23.82
CA MET A 144 1.31 -23.32 24.57
C MET A 144 0.43 -24.54 24.31
N GLU A 145 -0.18 -25.09 25.37
CA GLU A 145 -1.12 -26.20 25.29
C GLU A 145 -2.48 -25.73 25.79
N PHE A 146 -3.51 -25.81 24.95
CA PHE A 146 -4.85 -25.34 25.30
C PHE A 146 -5.93 -26.40 25.04
N PRO A 147 -7.05 -26.36 25.77
CA PRO A 147 -8.16 -27.27 25.58
C PRO A 147 -8.84 -27.06 24.22
N ALA A 148 -9.41 -28.12 23.65
CA ALA A 148 -10.13 -28.06 22.39
C ALA A 148 -11.23 -27.00 22.41
N GLN A 149 -11.26 -26.17 21.37
CA GLN A 149 -12.26 -25.12 21.17
C GLN A 149 -13.18 -25.47 20.00
N PRO A 150 -14.41 -24.91 19.92
CA PRO A 150 -15.28 -25.11 18.77
C PRO A 150 -14.57 -24.73 17.47
N SER A 151 -14.46 -25.68 16.53
CA SER A 151 -13.68 -25.44 15.31
C SER A 151 -14.21 -24.25 14.53
N GLY A 152 -13.32 -23.29 14.24
CA GLY A 152 -13.66 -22.04 13.58
C GLY A 152 -14.11 -20.91 14.50
N SER A 153 -14.14 -21.10 15.82
CA SER A 153 -14.27 -20.00 16.78
C SER A 153 -13.05 -19.07 16.72
N TYR A 154 -13.24 -17.84 17.19
CA TYR A 154 -12.22 -16.81 17.22
C TYR A 154 -11.62 -16.69 18.63
N GLY A 155 -10.43 -16.12 18.70
CA GLY A 155 -9.77 -15.79 19.96
C GLY A 155 -8.62 -14.81 19.74
N TYR A 156 -7.87 -14.57 20.80
CA TYR A 156 -6.73 -13.65 20.77
C TYR A 156 -5.53 -14.24 21.51
N LEU A 157 -4.35 -14.14 20.89
CA LEU A 157 -3.11 -14.16 21.64
C LEU A 157 -2.82 -12.75 22.14
N VAL A 158 -2.63 -12.61 23.44
CA VAL A 158 -2.35 -11.34 24.10
C VAL A 158 -0.92 -11.38 24.63
N PHE A 159 -0.08 -10.51 24.08
CA PHE A 159 1.31 -10.35 24.46
C PHE A 159 1.39 -9.14 25.38
N ASN A 160 1.85 -9.34 26.61
CA ASN A 160 2.08 -8.27 27.57
C ASN A 160 3.57 -8.15 27.84
N ASN A 161 4.12 -6.93 27.82
CA ASN A 161 5.46 -6.77 28.34
C ASN A 161 5.47 -7.05 29.84
N ASP A 162 6.59 -7.53 30.33
CA ASP A 162 6.78 -7.53 31.77
C ASP A 162 6.99 -6.09 32.26
N ASN A 163 6.32 -5.75 33.37
CA ASN A 163 6.29 -4.41 33.95
C ASN A 163 6.44 -4.48 35.48
N PRO A 164 7.65 -4.77 36.00
CA PRO A 164 7.88 -4.94 37.44
C PRO A 164 7.56 -3.70 38.27
N SER A 165 7.55 -2.50 37.68
CA SER A 165 7.18 -1.28 38.38
C SER A 165 5.68 -1.11 38.59
N GLY A 166 4.85 -1.87 37.86
CA GLY A 166 3.39 -1.79 37.90
C GLY A 166 2.81 -0.46 37.36
N LEU A 167 3.63 0.42 36.77
CA LEU A 167 3.17 1.71 36.28
C LEU A 167 2.41 1.56 34.96
N PRO A 168 1.17 2.09 34.83
CA PRO A 168 0.39 1.97 33.61
C PRO A 168 1.08 2.55 32.37
N SER A 169 1.91 3.60 32.53
CA SER A 169 2.68 4.22 31.44
C SER A 169 3.72 3.28 30.80
N ASN A 170 4.12 2.24 31.50
CA ASN A 170 5.09 1.24 31.04
C ASN A 170 4.41 -0.03 30.52
N SER A 171 3.09 -0.14 30.67
CA SER A 171 2.32 -1.29 30.22
C SER A 171 2.10 -1.21 28.71
N LYS A 172 2.46 -2.29 28.02
CA LYS A 172 2.31 -2.50 26.59
C LYS A 172 1.55 -3.81 26.38
N GLU A 173 0.62 -3.77 25.46
CA GLU A 173 -0.18 -4.93 25.09
C GLU A 173 -0.33 -4.98 23.57
N ILE A 174 -0.13 -6.16 22.98
CA ILE A 174 -0.56 -6.46 21.62
C ILE A 174 -1.55 -7.62 21.66
N ARG A 175 -2.63 -7.48 20.88
CA ARG A 175 -3.60 -8.54 20.64
C ARG A 175 -3.50 -9.01 19.21
N LEU A 176 -3.25 -10.30 19.03
CA LEU A 176 -3.20 -10.95 17.74
C LEU A 176 -4.45 -11.83 17.58
N PRO A 177 -5.37 -11.51 16.65
CA PRO A 177 -6.53 -12.36 16.41
C PRO A 177 -6.10 -13.70 15.85
N ILE A 178 -6.76 -14.78 16.27
CA ILE A 178 -6.53 -16.15 15.81
C ILE A 178 -7.85 -16.88 15.57
N LYS A 179 -7.77 -18.05 14.95
CA LYS A 179 -8.92 -18.93 14.71
C LYS A 179 -8.60 -20.34 15.18
N PHE A 180 -9.44 -20.91 16.03
CA PHE A 180 -9.25 -22.25 16.55
C PHE A 180 -9.61 -23.31 15.51
N LYS A 181 -8.92 -24.45 15.53
CA LYS A 181 -9.18 -25.59 14.66
C LYS A 181 -9.44 -26.90 15.38
#